data_AF-A0A9E1MZ98-F1
#
_entry.id   AF-A0A9E1MZ98-F1
#
_cell.length_a   1.000
_cell.length_b   1.000
_cell.length_c   1.000
_cell.angle_alpha   90.00
_cell.angle_beta   90.00
_cell.angle_gamma   90.00
#
_symmetry.space_group_name_H-M   'P 1'
#
loop_
_entity.id
_entity.type
_entity.pdbx_description
1 polymer ?
#
loop_
_entity_poly.entity_id
_entity_poly.type
_entity_poly.pdbx_seq_one_letter_code
_entity_poly.pdbx_strand_id
1 'polypeptide(L)'
;MKILCLVVFAVGCANVETDGESAFTPSAVEEVFDRDLVREVELVITANDWGALQADTHEYVKGDLYFGTETVTEVAIRYKGNSSFDSVPFPKKPFKVDLNRYVEGQELLGFRKLNFSNALWDPSFLREAAGYDTFAAAGAPWSRSSHARLTVTVPGVYEHEVLGVYVMIEQVDKAYLERNFGSGEGNLYKASFGFDTIWQGSNPDLYQDIGAEKKTNEAENDWSDIVELLDILNNTSDDEFPEEIEGILNVDGFLSYLA
;
A
#
# COMPACT_ATOMS: atom_id res chain seq x y z
N MET A 1 21.41 -3.65 7.02
CA MET A 1 20.35 -3.78 8.03
C MET A 1 19.16 -3.00 7.48
N LYS A 2 18.14 -3.69 6.96
CA LYS A 2 17.01 -3.10 6.22
C LYS A 2 15.73 -3.53 6.94
N ILE A 3 15.01 -2.58 7.52
CA ILE A 3 13.65 -2.74 8.10
C ILE A 3 12.97 -1.40 7.81
N LEU A 4 12.12 -1.35 6.78
CA LEU A 4 10.66 -1.24 6.89
C LEU A 4 10.23 0.04 7.65
N CYS A 5 10.06 1.14 6.92
CA CYS A 5 9.34 2.32 7.40
C CYS A 5 8.16 2.52 6.44
N LEU A 6 6.97 2.09 6.87
CA LEU A 6 5.72 2.55 6.29
C LEU A 6 5.09 3.46 7.34
N VAL A 7 5.57 4.69 7.43
CA VAL A 7 4.89 5.68 8.26
C VAL A 7 3.82 6.32 7.40
N VAL A 8 2.59 5.87 7.59
CA VAL A 8 1.40 6.53 7.04
C VAL A 8 1.03 7.62 8.04
N PHE A 9 1.51 8.83 7.80
CA PHE A 9 0.95 10.02 8.45
C PHE A 9 -0.19 10.53 7.58
N ALA A 10 -1.39 10.60 8.15
CA ALA A 10 -2.43 11.48 7.66
C ALA A 10 -2.42 12.70 8.59
N VAL A 11 -1.97 13.85 8.08
CA VAL A 11 -2.09 15.14 8.77
C VAL A 11 -3.48 15.68 8.43
N GLY A 12 -4.33 15.82 9.45
CA GLY A 12 -5.69 16.31 9.27
C GLY A 12 -6.44 16.43 10.60
N CYS A 13 -6.72 17.66 11.02
CA CYS A 13 -7.59 17.93 12.16
C CYS A 13 -9.04 17.63 11.79
N ALA A 14 -9.57 16.51 12.25
CA ALA A 14 -11.01 16.30 12.32
C ALA A 14 -11.36 15.51 13.59
N ASN A 15 -12.18 16.14 14.44
CA ASN A 15 -12.92 15.42 15.47
C ASN A 15 -13.79 14.36 14.78
N VAL A 16 -13.62 13.10 15.16
CA VAL A 16 -14.35 11.97 14.59
C VAL A 16 -15.76 11.96 15.19
N GLU A 17 -16.74 12.48 14.44
CA GLU A 17 -18.13 12.01 14.52
C GLU A 17 -18.27 10.84 13.53
N THR A 18 -18.54 9.65 14.05
CA THR A 18 -18.66 8.41 13.28
C THR A 18 -20.03 8.34 12.60
N ASP A 19 -20.24 9.06 11.50
CA ASP A 19 -21.40 8.88 10.61
C ASP A 19 -20.98 8.96 9.15
N GLY A 20 -20.09 8.05 8.73
CA GLY A 20 -19.75 7.78 7.34
C GLY A 20 -20.00 6.31 7.03
N GLU A 21 -20.99 6.01 6.18
CA GLU A 21 -21.16 4.66 5.63
C GLU A 21 -19.88 4.26 4.88
N SER A 22 -19.22 3.20 5.36
CA SER A 22 -18.07 2.60 4.69
C SER A 22 -18.38 2.34 3.22
N ALA A 23 -17.52 2.82 2.31
CA ALA A 23 -17.63 2.60 0.86
C ALA A 23 -17.60 1.11 0.46
N PHE A 24 -17.31 0.20 1.39
CA PHE A 24 -17.31 -1.24 1.20
C PHE A 24 -18.47 -1.89 1.95
N THR A 25 -19.21 -2.77 1.27
CA THR A 25 -20.09 -3.71 1.98
C THR A 25 -19.24 -4.73 2.75
N PRO A 26 -19.62 -5.12 3.98
CA PRO A 26 -18.90 -6.16 4.73
C PRO A 26 -18.67 -7.45 3.91
N SER A 27 -19.62 -7.81 3.04
CA SER A 27 -19.52 -8.98 2.17
C SER A 27 -18.38 -8.90 1.15
N ALA A 28 -18.17 -7.73 0.52
CA ALA A 28 -17.12 -7.56 -0.49
C ALA A 28 -15.71 -7.63 0.13
N VAL A 29 -15.57 -7.14 1.37
CA VAL A 29 -14.32 -7.20 2.13
C VAL A 29 -13.99 -8.62 2.54
N GLU A 30 -14.96 -9.34 3.10
CA GLU A 30 -14.82 -10.75 3.44
C GLU A 30 -14.52 -11.58 2.19
N GLU A 31 -15.08 -11.25 1.03
CA GLU A 31 -14.77 -11.96 -0.21
C GLU A 31 -13.33 -11.78 -0.69
N VAL A 32 -12.73 -10.58 -0.56
CA VAL A 32 -11.34 -10.37 -1.00
C VAL A 32 -10.34 -10.80 0.07
N PHE A 33 -10.54 -10.39 1.32
CA PHE A 33 -9.57 -10.56 2.40
C PHE A 33 -9.97 -11.61 3.46
N ASP A 34 -10.71 -12.65 3.06
CA ASP A 34 -10.99 -13.81 3.92
C ASP A 34 -9.70 -14.46 4.43
N ARG A 35 -9.56 -14.60 5.76
CA ARG A 35 -8.39 -15.24 6.39
C ARG A 35 -8.48 -16.77 6.36
N ASP A 36 -9.67 -17.33 6.21
CA ASP A 36 -9.92 -18.77 6.26
C ASP A 36 -9.90 -19.42 4.86
N LEU A 37 -9.79 -18.62 3.80
CA LEU A 37 -9.76 -19.09 2.42
C LEU A 37 -8.50 -18.65 1.68
N VAL A 38 -7.80 -19.63 1.09
CA VAL A 38 -6.74 -19.35 0.12
C VAL A 38 -7.38 -19.13 -1.24
N ARG A 39 -7.42 -17.87 -1.69
CA ARG A 39 -8.04 -17.51 -2.98
C ARG A 39 -7.20 -18.00 -4.16
N GLU A 40 -7.85 -18.58 -5.16
CA GLU A 40 -7.21 -18.88 -6.44
C GLU A 40 -7.14 -17.62 -7.29
N VAL A 41 -5.94 -17.26 -7.73
CA VAL A 41 -5.70 -16.07 -8.54
C VAL A 41 -4.84 -16.44 -9.73
N GLU A 42 -5.25 -16.04 -10.92
CA GLU A 42 -4.49 -16.23 -12.16
C GLU A 42 -4.28 -14.89 -12.86
N LEU A 43 -3.04 -14.65 -13.29
CA LEU A 43 -2.66 -13.53 -14.14
C LEU A 43 -2.37 -14.05 -15.55
N VAL A 44 -3.08 -13.53 -16.54
CA VAL A 44 -2.83 -13.86 -17.95
C VAL A 44 -2.13 -12.67 -18.60
N ILE A 45 -0.94 -12.90 -19.13
CA ILE A 45 -0.06 -11.84 -19.68
C ILE A 45 0.44 -12.29 -21.05
N THR A 46 0.51 -11.39 -22.03
CA THR A 46 1.06 -11.77 -23.35
C THR A 46 2.57 -12.05 -23.25
N ALA A 47 3.13 -12.84 -24.18
CA ALA A 47 4.57 -13.10 -24.18
C ALA A 47 5.43 -11.82 -24.31
N ASN A 48 4.95 -10.82 -25.05
CA ASN A 48 5.62 -9.53 -25.21
C ASN A 48 5.60 -8.73 -23.90
N ASP A 49 4.41 -8.60 -23.29
CA ASP A 49 4.21 -7.90 -22.03
C ASP A 49 4.97 -8.60 -20.89
N TRP A 50 5.03 -9.93 -20.89
CA TRP A 50 5.82 -10.70 -19.95
C TRP A 50 7.32 -10.39 -20.08
N GLY A 51 7.82 -10.25 -21.31
CA GLY A 51 9.21 -9.84 -21.58
C GLY A 51 9.51 -8.42 -21.07
N ALA A 52 8.60 -7.48 -21.29
CA ALA A 52 8.72 -6.10 -20.77
C ALA A 52 8.72 -6.07 -19.24
N LEU A 53 7.78 -6.79 -18.62
CA LEU A 53 7.68 -6.93 -17.17
C LEU A 53 8.96 -7.50 -16.54
N GLN A 54 9.63 -8.43 -17.22
CA GLN A 54 10.91 -8.98 -16.75
C GLN A 54 12.09 -8.03 -16.89
N ALA A 55 12.01 -7.06 -17.80
CA ALA A 55 13.08 -6.10 -18.07
C ALA A 55 13.08 -4.92 -17.09
N ASP A 56 11.90 -4.45 -16.66
CA ASP A 56 11.76 -3.35 -15.69
C ASP A 56 10.70 -3.65 -14.62
N THR A 57 11.10 -3.51 -13.35
CA THR A 57 10.24 -3.70 -12.18
C THR A 57 9.20 -2.61 -11.97
N HIS A 58 9.41 -1.43 -12.56
CA HIS A 58 8.51 -0.28 -12.41
C HIS A 58 7.53 -0.15 -13.58
N GLU A 59 7.73 -0.90 -14.65
CA GLU A 59 6.85 -0.90 -15.81
C GLU A 59 5.55 -1.66 -15.52
N TYR A 60 4.43 -1.01 -15.83
CA TYR A 60 3.12 -1.66 -15.84
C TYR A 60 2.87 -2.21 -17.23
N VAL A 61 2.51 -3.48 -17.29
CA VAL A 61 2.10 -4.17 -18.51
C VAL A 61 0.63 -4.54 -18.43
N LYS A 62 -0.02 -4.71 -19.58
CA LYS A 62 -1.43 -5.10 -19.63
C LYS A 62 -1.58 -6.62 -19.49
N GLY A 63 -2.63 -7.05 -18.80
CA GLY A 63 -3.05 -8.45 -18.73
C GLY A 63 -4.47 -8.58 -18.22
N ASP A 64 -4.86 -9.81 -17.91
CA ASP A 64 -6.16 -10.14 -17.32
C ASP A 64 -5.96 -10.79 -15.94
N LEU A 65 -6.89 -10.51 -15.03
CA LEU A 65 -6.96 -11.07 -13.68
C LEU A 65 -8.18 -11.98 -13.56
N TYR A 66 -7.95 -13.23 -13.17
CA TYR A 66 -8.99 -14.14 -12.71
C TYR A 66 -8.86 -14.27 -11.19
N PHE A 67 -9.91 -13.94 -10.45
CA PHE A 67 -9.93 -13.92 -8.99
C PHE A 67 -11.12 -14.75 -8.48
N GLY A 68 -10.89 -16.03 -8.17
CA GLY A 68 -11.97 -16.96 -7.88
C GLY A 68 -12.94 -17.08 -9.06
N THR A 69 -14.17 -16.59 -8.90
CA THR A 69 -15.20 -16.54 -9.95
C THR A 69 -15.21 -15.23 -10.74
N GLU A 70 -14.51 -14.21 -10.26
CA GLU A 70 -14.47 -12.89 -10.89
C GLU A 70 -13.41 -12.84 -11.98
N THR A 71 -13.70 -12.09 -13.04
CA THR A 71 -12.74 -11.84 -14.13
C THR A 71 -12.69 -10.35 -14.40
N VAL A 72 -11.48 -9.81 -14.42
CA VAL A 72 -11.22 -8.39 -14.70
C VAL A 72 -10.17 -8.32 -15.81
N THR A 73 -10.58 -7.81 -16.97
CA THR A 73 -9.73 -7.71 -18.15
C THR A 73 -9.06 -6.36 -18.23
N GLU A 74 -7.94 -6.30 -18.96
CA GLU A 74 -7.14 -5.08 -19.18
C GLU A 74 -6.63 -4.43 -17.88
N VAL A 75 -6.23 -5.25 -16.92
CA VAL A 75 -5.58 -4.80 -15.69
C VAL A 75 -4.13 -4.43 -15.94
N ALA A 76 -3.58 -3.53 -15.13
CA ALA A 76 -2.17 -3.19 -15.15
C ALA A 76 -1.40 -4.02 -14.12
N ILE A 77 -0.44 -4.81 -14.58
CA ILE A 77 0.35 -5.72 -13.75
C ILE A 77 1.78 -5.23 -13.73
N ARG A 78 2.39 -5.20 -12.55
CA ARG A 78 3.83 -4.97 -12.40
C ARG A 78 4.43 -5.74 -11.24
N TYR A 79 5.76 -5.85 -11.22
CA TYR A 79 6.45 -6.26 -10.01
C TYR A 79 6.43 -5.16 -8.94
N LYS A 80 6.56 -5.55 -7.67
CA LYS A 80 6.65 -4.60 -6.56
C LYS A 80 7.86 -4.81 -5.67
N GLY A 81 8.29 -3.74 -5.01
CA GLY A 81 9.36 -3.79 -4.02
C GLY A 81 10.75 -3.82 -4.65
N ASN A 82 11.70 -3.22 -3.96
CA ASN A 82 13.07 -3.07 -4.46
C ASN A 82 13.86 -4.34 -4.11
N SER A 83 14.20 -4.49 -2.83
CA SER A 83 15.08 -5.59 -2.38
C SER A 83 14.49 -6.98 -2.57
N SER A 84 13.18 -7.15 -2.37
CA SER A 84 12.51 -8.45 -2.54
C SER A 84 12.38 -8.87 -4.00
N PHE A 85 12.44 -7.94 -4.95
CA PHE A 85 12.55 -8.29 -6.36
C PHE A 85 13.96 -8.78 -6.67
N ASP A 86 14.98 -7.98 -6.34
CA ASP A 86 16.38 -8.28 -6.69
C ASP A 86 16.93 -9.55 -6.01
N SER A 87 16.42 -9.88 -4.81
CA SER A 87 16.94 -10.98 -3.99
C SER A 87 16.44 -12.37 -4.39
N VAL A 88 15.52 -12.49 -5.34
CA VAL A 88 15.05 -13.80 -5.83
C VAL A 88 15.35 -13.95 -7.31
N PRO A 89 16.09 -15.00 -7.72
CA PRO A 89 15.93 -15.51 -9.07
C PRO A 89 14.47 -15.96 -9.26
N PHE A 90 13.98 -15.83 -10.48
CA PHE A 90 12.70 -16.34 -10.97
C PHE A 90 12.37 -17.75 -10.39
N PRO A 91 11.11 -18.09 -10.05
CA PRO A 91 9.85 -17.53 -10.56
C PRO A 91 8.98 -16.68 -9.60
N LYS A 92 9.22 -16.72 -8.29
CA LYS A 92 8.26 -16.21 -7.29
C LYS A 92 8.45 -14.72 -6.95
N LYS A 93 8.23 -13.85 -7.94
CA LYS A 93 8.31 -12.39 -7.76
C LYS A 93 7.02 -11.83 -7.15
N PRO A 94 7.08 -10.75 -6.36
CA PRO A 94 5.89 -10.07 -5.83
C PRO A 94 5.23 -9.18 -6.88
N PHE A 95 3.90 -9.12 -6.89
CA PHE A 95 3.11 -8.39 -7.88
C PHE A 95 2.28 -7.27 -7.27
N LYS A 96 1.99 -6.26 -8.08
CA LYS A 96 0.91 -5.31 -7.88
C LYS A 96 0.01 -5.34 -9.12
N VAL A 97 -1.29 -5.37 -8.90
CA VAL A 97 -2.31 -5.31 -9.95
C VAL A 97 -3.15 -4.06 -9.71
N ASP A 98 -3.20 -3.19 -10.71
CA ASP A 98 -3.98 -1.95 -10.73
C ASP A 98 -5.07 -2.09 -11.79
N LEU A 99 -6.31 -2.26 -11.34
CA LEU A 99 -7.47 -2.47 -12.19
C LEU A 99 -7.89 -1.17 -12.87
N ASN A 100 -7.66 -0.04 -12.20
CA ASN A 100 -8.15 1.26 -12.62
C ASN A 100 -7.16 2.04 -13.51
N ARG A 101 -6.03 1.46 -13.91
CA ARG A 101 -4.99 2.18 -14.68
C ARG A 101 -5.35 2.36 -16.15
N TYR A 102 -5.93 1.33 -16.78
CA TYR A 102 -6.27 1.34 -18.20
C TYR A 102 -7.78 1.52 -18.43
N VAL A 103 -8.61 1.11 -17.46
CA VAL A 103 -10.06 1.26 -17.51
C VAL A 103 -10.50 2.08 -16.29
N GLU A 104 -10.88 3.33 -16.51
CA GLU A 104 -11.30 4.24 -15.44
C GLU A 104 -12.59 3.74 -14.75
N GLY A 105 -12.62 3.81 -13.42
CA GLY A 105 -13.67 3.28 -12.56
C GLY A 105 -13.65 1.76 -12.36
N GLN A 106 -12.70 1.02 -12.93
CA GLN A 106 -12.68 -0.45 -12.81
C GLN A 106 -12.27 -0.88 -11.41
N GLU A 107 -13.07 -1.77 -10.83
CA GLU A 107 -12.93 -2.29 -9.47
C GLU A 107 -13.20 -3.80 -9.43
N LEU A 108 -12.60 -4.46 -8.46
CA LEU A 108 -12.92 -5.83 -8.06
C LEU A 108 -13.45 -5.77 -6.63
N LEU A 109 -14.76 -6.00 -6.47
CA LEU A 109 -15.42 -6.00 -5.15
C LEU A 109 -15.11 -4.73 -4.32
N GLY A 110 -15.10 -3.57 -4.97
CA GLY A 110 -14.80 -2.26 -4.37
C GLY A 110 -13.31 -1.90 -4.30
N PHE A 111 -12.40 -2.81 -4.63
CA PHE A 111 -10.96 -2.54 -4.62
C PHE A 111 -10.45 -2.21 -6.01
N ARG A 112 -9.62 -1.15 -6.12
CA ARG A 112 -8.99 -0.75 -7.40
C ARG A 112 -7.62 -1.37 -7.60
N LYS A 113 -6.96 -1.79 -6.52
CA LYS A 113 -5.58 -2.28 -6.52
C LYS A 113 -5.43 -3.44 -5.55
N LEU A 114 -4.69 -4.46 -5.98
CA LEU A 114 -4.31 -5.61 -5.15
C LEU A 114 -2.79 -5.76 -5.11
N ASN A 115 -2.25 -6.09 -3.94
CA ASN A 115 -0.82 -6.36 -3.76
C ASN A 115 -0.59 -7.82 -3.38
N PHE A 116 0.32 -8.50 -4.06
CA PHE A 116 0.69 -9.89 -3.81
C PHE A 116 2.15 -9.96 -3.34
N SER A 117 2.33 -10.11 -2.04
CA SER A 117 3.64 -10.28 -1.40
C SER A 117 4.10 -11.74 -1.49
N ASN A 118 5.33 -11.96 -1.96
CA ASN A 118 5.89 -13.31 -2.09
C ASN A 118 6.42 -13.90 -0.76
N ALA A 119 6.36 -13.12 0.33
CA ALA A 119 6.83 -13.48 1.67
C ALA A 119 8.26 -14.06 1.70
N LEU A 120 9.16 -13.54 0.85
CA LEU A 120 10.48 -14.13 0.60
C LEU A 120 11.27 -14.49 1.87
N TRP A 121 11.29 -13.59 2.86
CA TRP A 121 12.06 -13.73 4.10
C TRP A 121 11.23 -14.31 5.25
N ASP A 122 10.00 -14.71 4.97
CA ASP A 122 9.07 -15.25 5.94
C ASP A 122 8.66 -16.68 5.55
N PRO A 123 9.37 -17.72 6.03
CA PRO A 123 9.00 -19.11 5.75
C PRO A 123 7.62 -19.51 6.28
N SER A 124 7.01 -18.71 7.16
CA SER A 124 5.66 -18.99 7.67
C SER A 124 4.56 -18.44 6.77
N PHE A 125 4.84 -17.44 5.93
CA PHE A 125 3.83 -16.62 5.23
C PHE A 125 2.84 -15.91 6.17
N LEU A 126 3.10 -15.86 7.48
CA LEU A 126 2.18 -15.34 8.48
C LEU A 126 2.65 -14.04 9.12
N ARG A 127 3.94 -13.69 9.10
CA ARG A 127 4.48 -12.54 9.85
C ARG A 127 3.85 -11.23 9.41
N GLU A 128 3.71 -11.02 8.10
CA GLU A 128 3.11 -9.80 7.55
C GLU A 128 1.63 -9.69 7.93
N ALA A 129 0.87 -10.78 7.79
CA ALA A 129 -0.55 -10.81 8.13
C ALA A 129 -0.80 -10.69 9.64
N ALA A 130 -0.06 -11.43 10.47
CA ALA A 130 -0.14 -11.34 11.92
C ALA A 130 0.31 -9.96 12.45
N GLY A 131 1.23 -9.29 11.75
CA GLY A 131 1.59 -7.91 12.02
C GLY A 131 0.38 -6.99 11.87
N TYR A 132 -0.33 -7.06 10.73
CA TYR A 132 -1.56 -6.30 10.54
C TYR A 132 -2.65 -6.66 11.56
N ASP A 133 -2.80 -7.93 11.92
CA ASP A 133 -3.74 -8.37 12.95
C ASP A 133 -3.39 -7.76 14.32
N THR A 134 -2.10 -7.56 14.61
CA THR A 134 -1.65 -6.90 15.85
C THR A 134 -2.02 -5.42 15.86
N PHE A 135 -1.79 -4.70 14.75
CA PHE A 135 -2.22 -3.30 14.62
C PHE A 135 -3.75 -3.17 14.75
N ALA A 136 -4.50 -4.06 14.11
CA ALA A 136 -5.95 -4.10 14.21
C ALA A 136 -6.42 -4.32 15.66
N ALA A 137 -5.79 -5.25 16.39
CA ALA A 137 -6.10 -5.52 17.79
C ALA A 137 -5.75 -4.35 18.71
N ALA A 138 -4.75 -3.54 18.35
CA ALA A 138 -4.38 -2.31 19.05
C ALA A 138 -5.28 -1.10 18.68
N GLY A 139 -6.20 -1.25 17.73
CA GLY A 139 -7.02 -0.15 17.22
C GLY A 139 -6.24 0.87 16.37
N ALA A 140 -5.02 0.54 15.95
CA ALA A 140 -4.20 1.36 15.07
C ALA A 140 -4.58 1.12 13.60
N PRO A 141 -4.42 2.11 12.70
CA PRO A 141 -4.62 1.92 11.26
C PRO A 141 -3.85 0.70 10.73
N TRP A 142 -4.54 -0.17 10.01
CA TRP A 142 -3.96 -1.44 9.54
C TRP A 142 -4.43 -1.74 8.12
N SER A 143 -3.61 -2.40 7.30
CA SER A 143 -4.08 -2.95 6.02
C SER A 143 -4.75 -4.30 6.25
N ARG A 144 -5.84 -4.57 5.52
CA ARG A 144 -6.39 -5.93 5.46
C ARG A 144 -5.44 -6.85 4.72
N SER A 145 -5.42 -8.12 5.09
CA SER A 145 -4.58 -9.12 4.43
C SER A 145 -5.21 -10.51 4.40
N SER A 146 -4.85 -11.32 3.42
CA SER A 146 -5.28 -12.70 3.25
C SER A 146 -4.22 -13.50 2.48
N HIS A 147 -4.53 -14.73 2.10
CA HIS A 147 -3.64 -15.58 1.32
C HIS A 147 -4.25 -15.93 -0.04
N ALA A 148 -3.40 -15.99 -1.06
CA ALA A 148 -3.81 -16.40 -2.41
C ALA A 148 -2.82 -17.43 -2.97
N ARG A 149 -3.31 -18.40 -3.74
CA ARG A 149 -2.48 -19.23 -4.63
C ARG A 149 -2.44 -18.55 -5.99
N LEU A 150 -1.25 -18.08 -6.37
CA LEU A 150 -1.06 -17.33 -7.61
C LEU A 150 -0.54 -18.24 -8.73
N THR A 151 -1.18 -18.12 -9.87
CA THR A 151 -0.78 -18.74 -11.14
C THR A 151 -0.53 -17.67 -12.19
N VAL A 152 0.44 -17.91 -13.08
CA VAL A 152 0.70 -17.05 -14.23
C VAL A 152 0.58 -17.88 -15.51
N THR A 153 -0.17 -17.35 -16.46
CA THR A 153 -0.33 -17.89 -17.81
C THR A 153 0.19 -16.88 -18.82
N VAL A 154 1.18 -17.31 -19.59
CA VAL A 154 1.82 -16.55 -20.66
C VAL A 154 1.79 -17.41 -21.92
N PRO A 155 0.82 -17.21 -22.82
CA PRO A 155 0.67 -18.05 -24.01
C PRO A 155 1.98 -18.20 -24.79
N GLY A 156 2.41 -19.45 -25.02
CA GLY A 156 3.68 -19.76 -25.70
C GLY A 156 4.94 -19.68 -24.83
N VAL A 157 4.84 -19.36 -23.54
CA VAL A 157 5.94 -19.36 -22.56
C VAL A 157 5.59 -20.23 -21.34
N TYR A 158 4.46 -19.94 -20.69
CA TYR A 158 3.92 -20.68 -19.54
C TYR A 158 2.44 -20.92 -19.77
N GLU A 159 2.03 -22.17 -20.00
CA GLU A 159 0.62 -22.46 -20.24
C GLU A 159 -0.23 -22.34 -18.96
N HIS A 160 0.35 -22.64 -17.78
CA HIS A 160 -0.30 -22.51 -16.48
C HIS A 160 0.73 -22.71 -15.33
N GLU A 161 1.58 -21.73 -15.06
CA GLU A 161 2.67 -21.85 -14.08
C GLU A 161 2.21 -21.43 -12.67
N VAL A 162 2.13 -22.39 -11.74
CA VAL A 162 1.75 -22.13 -10.35
C VAL A 162 2.93 -21.58 -9.57
N LEU A 163 2.87 -20.28 -9.22
CA LEU A 163 3.91 -19.60 -8.42
C LEU A 163 3.82 -19.89 -6.91
N GLY A 164 2.67 -20.44 -6.48
CA GLY A 164 2.42 -20.86 -5.10
C GLY A 164 1.72 -19.80 -4.26
N VAL A 165 1.87 -19.87 -2.93
CA VAL A 165 1.14 -19.00 -1.99
C VAL A 165 1.76 -17.61 -1.88
N TYR A 166 0.92 -16.58 -1.89
CA TYR A 166 1.24 -15.17 -1.67
C TYR A 166 0.41 -14.62 -0.51
N VAL A 167 0.95 -13.62 0.18
CA VAL A 167 0.15 -12.79 1.10
C VAL A 167 -0.47 -11.67 0.27
N MET A 168 -1.79 -11.63 0.20
CA MET A 168 -2.52 -10.55 -0.46
C MET A 168 -2.77 -9.43 0.54
N ILE A 169 -2.54 -8.18 0.14
CA ILE A 169 -2.55 -7.02 1.04
C ILE A 169 -3.33 -5.87 0.40
N GLU A 170 -4.19 -5.25 1.21
CA GLU A 170 -4.92 -4.03 0.85
C GLU A 170 -3.95 -2.90 0.49
N GLN A 171 -4.24 -2.22 -0.61
CA GLN A 171 -3.48 -1.04 -1.01
C GLN A 171 -3.77 0.12 -0.05
N VAL A 172 -2.72 0.75 0.46
CA VAL A 172 -2.83 2.03 1.16
C VAL A 172 -3.05 3.12 0.10
N ASP A 173 -4.27 3.62 0.00
CA ASP A 173 -4.73 4.69 -0.90
C ASP A 173 -5.93 5.46 -0.28
N LYS A 174 -6.65 6.26 -1.07
CA LYS A 174 -7.82 7.03 -0.58
C LYS A 174 -8.88 6.16 0.11
N ALA A 175 -9.12 4.94 -0.36
CA ALA A 175 -10.10 4.05 0.26
C ALA A 175 -9.61 3.52 1.62
N TYR A 176 -8.30 3.25 1.75
CA TYR A 176 -7.68 2.95 3.03
C TYR A 176 -7.82 4.13 4.00
N LEU A 177 -7.57 5.36 3.52
CA LEU A 177 -7.64 6.56 4.33
C LEU A 177 -9.07 6.79 4.85
N GLU A 178 -10.06 6.70 3.97
CA GLU A 178 -11.48 6.78 4.32
C GLU A 178 -11.84 5.80 5.45
N ARG A 179 -11.41 4.54 5.31
CA ARG A 179 -11.71 3.50 6.30
C ARG A 179 -11.06 3.72 7.66
N ASN A 180 -9.78 4.12 7.68
CA ASN A 180 -9.00 4.17 8.92
C ASN A 180 -9.03 5.55 9.60
N PHE A 181 -9.32 6.61 8.86
CA PHE A 181 -9.27 8.00 9.35
C PHE A 181 -10.56 8.79 9.09
N GLY A 182 -11.57 8.18 8.45
CA GLY A 182 -12.86 8.82 8.18
C GLY A 182 -12.86 9.82 7.02
N SER A 183 -11.75 9.94 6.29
CA SER A 183 -11.66 10.79 5.09
C SER A 183 -10.55 10.31 4.15
N GLY A 184 -10.88 10.17 2.87
CA GLY A 184 -9.95 9.88 1.77
C GLY A 184 -9.21 11.08 1.19
N GLU A 185 -9.49 12.30 1.67
CA GLU A 185 -8.99 13.55 1.06
C GLU A 185 -7.66 14.05 1.64
N GLY A 186 -7.16 13.44 2.71
CA GLY A 186 -5.86 13.77 3.30
C GLY A 186 -4.67 13.42 2.40
N ASN A 187 -3.50 13.98 2.75
CA ASN A 187 -2.25 13.65 2.10
C ASN A 187 -1.70 12.31 2.61
N LEU A 188 -1.33 11.43 1.67
CA LEU A 188 -0.66 10.16 1.92
C LEU A 188 0.77 10.24 1.42
N TYR A 189 1.71 10.03 2.33
CA TYR A 189 3.12 9.93 2.01
C TYR A 189 3.60 8.50 2.20
N LYS A 190 4.37 8.02 1.23
CA LYS A 190 5.07 6.76 1.31
C LYS A 190 6.55 7.05 1.52
N ALA A 191 7.07 6.72 2.69
CA ALA A 191 8.51 6.78 2.94
C ALA A 191 9.27 5.83 2.00
N SER A 192 10.41 6.30 1.53
CA SER A 192 11.38 5.60 0.69
C SER A 192 12.77 5.68 1.34
N PHE A 193 13.79 5.17 0.68
CA PHE A 193 15.13 5.16 1.25
C PHE A 193 15.64 6.60 1.38
N GLY A 194 16.13 6.95 2.57
CA GLY A 194 16.66 8.28 2.84
C GLY A 194 15.66 9.24 3.49
N PHE A 195 14.42 8.80 3.77
CA PHE A 195 13.53 9.59 4.62
C PHE A 195 14.16 9.82 5.99
N ASP A 196 14.34 11.08 6.33
CA ASP A 196 14.72 11.55 7.65
C ASP A 196 13.73 12.62 8.12
N THR A 197 13.78 12.90 9.42
CA THR A 197 12.92 13.90 10.05
C THR A 197 13.67 15.22 10.24
N ILE A 198 14.56 15.60 9.31
CA ILE A 198 15.38 16.81 9.41
C ILE A 198 14.63 17.97 8.74
N TRP A 199 14.49 19.07 9.47
CA TRP A 199 13.97 20.32 8.90
C TRP A 199 15.01 21.00 7.98
N GLN A 200 14.62 21.30 6.75
CA GLN A 200 15.49 21.88 5.72
C GLN A 200 15.26 23.37 5.47
N GLY A 201 14.31 23.98 6.18
CA GLY A 201 13.86 25.36 5.94
C GLY A 201 12.37 25.42 5.62
N SER A 202 11.83 26.63 5.48
CA SER A 202 10.41 26.84 5.20
C SER A 202 10.02 26.73 3.73
N ASN A 203 10.97 26.50 2.81
CA ASN A 203 10.69 26.37 1.38
C ASN A 203 10.19 24.94 1.07
N PRO A 204 8.93 24.75 0.64
CA PRO A 204 8.38 23.41 0.35
C PRO A 204 9.12 22.65 -0.75
N ASP A 205 9.77 23.35 -1.69
CA ASP A 205 10.54 22.71 -2.77
C ASP A 205 11.70 21.85 -2.25
N LEU A 206 12.19 22.11 -1.03
CA LEU A 206 13.26 21.31 -0.40
C LEU A 206 12.78 19.91 0.00
N TYR A 207 11.46 19.70 0.08
CA TYR A 207 10.87 18.48 0.64
C TYR A 207 10.42 17.47 -0.43
N GLN A 208 10.55 17.79 -1.73
CA GLN A 208 10.10 16.91 -2.82
C GLN A 208 10.97 15.65 -2.97
N ASP A 209 12.23 15.70 -2.53
CA ASP A 209 13.23 14.63 -2.70
C ASP A 209 13.78 14.08 -1.36
N ILE A 210 13.07 14.29 -0.25
CA ILE A 210 13.51 13.87 1.09
C ILE A 210 13.38 12.36 1.33
N GLY A 211 13.24 11.56 0.29
CA GLY A 211 12.91 10.15 0.45
C GLY A 211 11.46 9.91 0.89
N ALA A 212 10.53 10.82 0.57
CA ALA A 212 9.09 10.57 0.68
C ALA A 212 8.45 10.69 -0.70
N GLU A 213 7.47 9.84 -0.99
CA GLU A 213 6.69 9.89 -2.22
C GLU A 213 5.24 10.24 -1.87
N LYS A 214 4.72 11.37 -2.36
CA LYS A 214 3.29 11.69 -2.24
C LYS A 214 2.45 10.71 -3.08
N LYS A 215 1.31 10.25 -2.54
CA LYS A 215 0.44 9.21 -3.13
C LYS A 215 -1.03 9.60 -3.26
N THR A 216 -1.42 10.72 -2.67
CA THR A 216 -2.72 11.37 -2.87
C THR A 216 -2.47 12.85 -3.09
N ASN A 217 -3.39 13.53 -3.78
CA ASN A 217 -3.28 14.96 -4.08
C ASN A 217 -1.95 15.32 -4.78
N GLU A 218 -1.43 14.41 -5.62
CA GLU A 218 -0.13 14.55 -6.29
C GLU A 218 -0.08 15.78 -7.22
N ALA A 219 -1.21 16.13 -7.85
CA ALA A 219 -1.30 17.27 -8.76
C ALA A 219 -1.18 18.64 -8.05
N GLU A 220 -1.53 18.71 -6.77
CA GLU A 220 -1.38 19.93 -5.98
C GLU A 220 0.09 20.19 -5.64
N ASN A 221 0.87 19.11 -5.48
CA ASN A 221 2.29 19.15 -5.11
C ASN A 221 2.57 20.07 -3.89
N ASP A 222 1.62 20.14 -2.98
CA ASP A 222 1.76 20.87 -1.71
C ASP A 222 2.47 19.98 -0.68
N TRP A 223 3.52 20.50 -0.06
CA TRP A 223 4.31 19.82 0.98
C TRP A 223 4.32 20.60 2.30
N SER A 224 3.45 21.61 2.43
CA SER A 224 3.37 22.48 3.60
C SER A 224 3.14 21.73 4.91
N ASP A 225 2.36 20.65 4.88
CA ASP A 225 2.10 19.77 6.02
C ASP A 225 3.36 19.05 6.53
N ILE A 226 4.20 18.54 5.63
CA ILE A 226 5.50 17.94 5.97
C ILE A 226 6.47 19.02 6.48
N VAL A 227 6.48 20.21 5.87
CA VAL A 227 7.31 21.33 6.32
C VAL A 227 6.95 21.71 7.76
N GLU A 228 5.67 21.87 8.05
CA GLU A 228 5.14 22.22 9.38
C GLU A 228 5.45 21.13 10.40
N LEU A 229 5.18 19.86 10.08
CA LEU A 229 5.52 18.74 10.95
C LEU A 229 7.02 18.72 11.30
N LEU A 230 7.89 18.87 10.30
CA LEU A 230 9.33 18.84 10.52
C LEU A 230 9.82 20.09 11.26
N ASP A 231 9.19 21.24 11.08
CA ASP A 231 9.52 22.47 11.83
C ASP A 231 9.22 22.27 13.30
N ILE A 232 8.01 21.79 13.63
CA ILE A 232 7.59 21.54 15.01
C ILE A 232 8.50 20.50 15.68
N LEU A 233 8.84 19.42 14.98
CA LEU A 233 9.72 18.37 15.50
C LEU A 233 11.17 18.83 15.79
N ASN A 234 11.67 19.87 15.10
CA ASN A 234 13.08 20.25 15.19
C ASN A 234 13.31 21.59 15.89
N ASN A 235 12.35 22.51 15.85
CA ASN A 235 12.54 23.91 16.23
C ASN A 235 11.63 24.38 17.36
N THR A 236 10.58 23.63 17.73
CA THR A 236 9.72 23.98 18.88
C THR A 236 10.44 23.71 20.19
N SER A 237 10.26 24.61 21.17
CA SER A 237 10.84 24.46 22.50
C SER A 237 10.17 23.34 23.30
N ASP A 238 10.89 22.71 24.25
CA ASP A 238 10.35 21.62 25.07
C ASP A 238 9.06 22.03 25.84
N ASP A 239 8.94 23.31 26.22
CA ASP A 239 7.79 23.83 26.96
C ASP A 239 6.54 23.98 26.06
N GLU A 240 6.72 24.28 24.77
CA GLU A 240 5.64 24.49 23.79
C GLU A 240 5.33 23.22 22.98
N PHE A 241 6.29 22.29 22.91
CA PHE A 241 6.23 21.11 22.04
C PHE A 241 4.95 20.27 22.19
N PRO A 242 4.46 19.96 23.42
CA PRO A 242 3.24 19.15 23.56
C PRO A 242 2.02 19.79 22.89
N GLU A 243 1.81 21.10 23.07
CA GLU A 243 0.65 21.80 22.50
C GLU A 243 0.75 21.90 20.97
N GLU A 244 1.94 22.24 20.46
CA GLU A 244 2.18 22.38 19.02
C GLU A 244 2.07 21.04 18.27
N ILE A 245 2.65 19.96 18.80
CA ILE A 245 2.62 18.65 18.14
C ILE A 245 1.23 18.02 18.19
N GLU A 246 0.50 18.15 19.31
CA GLU A 246 -0.89 17.67 19.43
C GLU A 246 -1.84 18.43 18.49
N GLY A 247 -1.48 19.65 18.10
CA GLY A 247 -2.23 20.44 17.12
C GLY A 247 -2.22 19.88 15.69
N ILE A 248 -1.20 19.11 15.32
CA ILE A 248 -1.02 18.63 13.93
C ILE A 248 -0.87 17.10 13.80
N LEU A 249 -0.56 16.40 14.90
CA LEU A 249 -0.34 14.96 14.93
C LEU A 249 -1.27 14.32 15.96
N ASN A 250 -1.92 13.22 15.57
CA ASN A 250 -2.56 12.32 16.53
C ASN A 250 -1.48 11.58 17.34
N VAL A 251 -1.01 12.20 18.42
CA VAL A 251 0.08 11.71 19.27
C VAL A 251 -0.24 10.34 19.86
N ASP A 252 -1.45 10.15 20.40
CA ASP A 252 -1.87 8.86 20.96
C ASP A 252 -1.87 7.75 19.90
N GLY A 253 -2.37 8.05 18.70
CA GLY A 253 -2.34 7.13 17.57
C GLY A 253 -0.92 6.79 17.13
N PHE A 254 -0.03 7.79 17.08
CA PHE A 254 1.39 7.59 16.75
C PHE A 254 2.12 6.74 17.81
N LEU A 255 1.91 7.03 19.10
CA LEU A 255 2.51 6.25 20.20
C LEU A 255 1.98 4.82 20.23
N SER A 256 0.70 4.62 19.91
CA SER A 256 0.10 3.29 19.77
C SER A 256 0.68 2.51 18.59
N TYR A 257 1.00 3.19 17.48
CA TYR A 257 1.70 2.59 16.35
C TYR A 257 3.16 2.24 16.68
N LEU A 258 3.82 3.01 17.55
CA LEU A 258 5.21 2.81 17.94
C LEU A 258 5.41 1.64 18.92
N ALA A 259 4.42 1.37 19.78
CA ALA A 259 4.45 0.35 20.83
C ALA A 259 4.41 -1.09 20.27
#